data_AF-A0A061JKI0-F1
#
_entry.id   AF-A0A061JKI0-F1
#
_cell.length_a   1.000
_cell.length_b   1.000
_cell.length_c   1.000
_cell.angle_alpha   90.00
_cell.angle_beta   90.00
_cell.angle_gamma   90.00
#
_symmetry.space_group_name_H-M   'P 1'
#
loop_
_entity.id
_entity.type
_entity.pdbx_description
1 polymer ?
#
loop_
_entity_poly.entity_id
_entity_poly.type
_entity_poly.pdbx_seq_one_letter_code
_entity_poly.pdbx_strand_id
1 'polypeptide(L)'
;MQYNSGFFTGWTGASMIEPKRVLRALAEHWTLLEPLCERFDTGTLSLVELRHQLAAQLPEGTPTDITALLDQWIRLDILVPVAKSPNRFELNAQIHDFLAYLRREHRLGLCLEIEAYLRHLERLAGHILDAFEIRDGDDLARQLRLLDMRVRDVLKKLDNDEQALVAVADRAKTSDRQIPLRQRYAEVLATWDEYVEPMIQLVSADGAFEQGVHRVEQVLMKLLGEQQRLGQLVDDDLLLRTHARILEMQTTAQLALRKARELLLPLREEARRHNAVTRGAALALSAIRKKGLDAVPQASLPLFTRPQSTFLGTASQVEAYVYALARFEPKPAQFPRAGSKRKGDQPQAPRTAREMIERCQQALPLPDLMAWLLEQEPEGATDELLYWFSRLSRDARFQRDRLERREYLTREHRISLSSFALMANANA
;
A
#
# COMPACT_ATOMS: atom_id res chain seq x y z
N MET A 1 40.77 38.27 -1.81
CA MET A 1 39.95 37.45 -2.73
C MET A 1 38.95 38.36 -3.41
N GLN A 2 39.26 38.77 -4.65
CA GLN A 2 38.44 39.70 -5.42
C GLN A 2 37.16 39.01 -5.87
N TYR A 3 36.02 39.52 -5.43
CA TYR A 3 34.70 39.12 -5.92
C TYR A 3 34.50 39.66 -7.33
N ASN A 4 34.30 38.76 -8.28
CA ASN A 4 34.09 39.09 -9.69
C ASN A 4 32.65 39.59 -9.88
N SER A 5 32.45 40.90 -9.74
CA SER A 5 31.16 41.61 -9.85
C SER A 5 30.71 41.83 -11.31
N GLY A 6 30.90 40.83 -12.18
CA GLY A 6 30.69 40.96 -13.63
C GLY A 6 29.45 40.27 -14.21
N PHE A 7 28.62 39.60 -13.40
CA PHE A 7 27.61 38.66 -13.94
C PHE A 7 26.19 39.21 -14.13
N PHE A 8 25.87 40.43 -13.71
CA PHE A 8 24.47 40.91 -13.71
C PHE A 8 24.33 42.34 -14.18
N THR A 9 24.45 42.55 -15.48
CA THR A 9 23.89 43.73 -16.17
C THR A 9 23.21 43.26 -17.45
N GLY A 10 21.88 43.37 -17.51
CA GLY A 10 21.11 43.25 -18.76
C GLY A 10 20.17 42.06 -18.91
N TRP A 11 19.31 41.78 -17.92
CA TRP A 11 18.11 40.96 -18.14
C TRP A 11 16.96 41.84 -18.66
N THR A 12 17.13 42.40 -19.85
CA THR A 12 16.05 43.04 -20.63
C THR A 12 16.22 42.60 -22.07
N GLY A 13 15.73 41.40 -22.37
CA GLY A 13 15.69 40.83 -23.70
C GLY A 13 15.12 39.44 -23.58
N ALA A 14 13.85 39.27 -23.96
CA ALA A 14 13.24 37.96 -24.14
C ALA A 14 14.00 37.23 -25.25
N SER A 15 15.08 36.52 -24.90
CA SER A 15 15.67 35.52 -25.78
C SER A 15 14.65 34.40 -25.90
N MET A 16 14.00 34.33 -27.04
CA MET A 16 13.05 33.28 -27.39
C MET A 16 13.70 31.92 -27.09
N ILE A 17 13.20 31.22 -26.07
CA ILE A 17 13.71 29.91 -25.66
C ILE A 17 13.61 28.99 -26.88
N GLU A 18 14.74 28.50 -27.39
CA GLU A 18 14.75 27.58 -28.54
C GLU A 18 14.29 26.18 -28.09
N PRO A 19 13.07 25.72 -28.45
CA PRO A 19 12.51 24.50 -27.87
C PRO A 19 13.33 23.26 -28.19
N LYS A 20 13.96 23.22 -29.37
CA LYS A 20 14.84 22.13 -29.80
C LYS A 20 16.08 22.01 -28.91
N ARG A 21 16.65 23.13 -28.44
CA ARG A 21 17.84 23.12 -27.59
C ARG A 21 17.49 22.67 -26.17
N VAL A 22 16.34 23.09 -25.66
CA VAL A 22 15.84 22.62 -24.36
C VAL A 22 15.64 21.10 -24.39
N LEU A 23 14.88 20.58 -25.36
CA LEU A 23 14.62 19.14 -25.48
C LEU A 23 15.92 18.34 -25.65
N ARG A 24 16.85 18.83 -26.47
CA ARG A 24 18.15 18.19 -26.67
C ARG A 24 18.95 18.16 -25.36
N ALA A 25 19.01 19.26 -24.62
CA ALA A 25 19.70 19.33 -23.34
C ALA A 25 19.06 18.43 -22.28
N LEU A 26 17.73 18.33 -22.24
CA LEU A 26 17.03 17.41 -21.34
C LEU A 26 17.35 15.94 -21.67
N ALA A 27 17.43 15.59 -22.95
CA ALA A 27 17.81 14.24 -23.38
C ALA A 27 19.29 13.92 -23.09
N GLU A 28 20.21 14.84 -23.44
CA GLU A 28 21.64 14.65 -23.24
C GLU A 28 22.03 14.60 -21.76
N HIS A 29 21.36 15.38 -20.90
CA HIS A 29 21.68 15.49 -19.47
C HIS A 29 20.69 14.78 -18.56
N TRP A 30 19.86 13.87 -19.08
CA TRP A 30 18.83 13.17 -18.30
C TRP A 30 19.38 12.53 -17.03
N THR A 31 20.50 11.80 -17.14
CA THR A 31 21.13 11.08 -16.02
C THR A 31 21.62 11.99 -14.90
N LEU A 32 21.88 13.27 -15.20
CA LEU A 32 22.27 14.29 -14.22
C LEU A 32 21.04 14.96 -13.61
N LEU A 33 20.00 15.21 -14.42
CA LEU A 33 18.78 15.90 -14.00
C LEU A 33 17.87 15.00 -13.15
N GLU A 34 17.76 13.71 -13.49
CA GLU A 34 16.84 12.77 -12.84
C GLU A 34 17.05 12.68 -11.31
N PRO A 35 18.27 12.49 -10.78
CA PRO A 35 18.48 12.44 -9.33
C PRO A 35 18.35 13.82 -8.66
N LEU A 36 18.54 14.90 -9.41
CA LEU A 36 18.34 16.26 -8.89
C LEU A 36 16.85 16.56 -8.71
N CYS A 37 15.98 16.00 -9.55
CA CYS A 37 14.54 16.19 -9.44
C CYS A 37 14.02 15.77 -8.06
N GLU A 38 14.44 14.61 -7.52
CA GLU A 38 14.05 14.17 -6.16
C GLU A 38 14.40 15.18 -5.07
N ARG A 39 15.48 15.95 -5.24
CA ARG A 39 15.87 16.98 -4.27
C ARG A 39 15.12 18.27 -4.47
N PHE A 40 14.86 18.65 -5.73
CA PHE A 40 14.01 19.78 -6.05
C PHE A 40 12.56 19.58 -5.54
N ASP A 41 12.13 18.33 -5.41
CA ASP A 41 10.86 17.97 -4.80
C ASP A 41 10.79 18.33 -3.31
N THR A 42 11.93 18.27 -2.62
CA THR A 42 12.04 18.61 -1.19
C THR A 42 12.31 20.10 -0.93
N GLY A 43 12.71 20.86 -1.95
CA GLY A 43 12.96 22.29 -1.83
C GLY A 43 13.99 22.83 -2.82
N THR A 44 14.55 24.01 -2.52
CA THR A 44 15.48 24.72 -3.40
C THR A 44 16.92 24.36 -3.09
N LEU A 45 17.76 24.30 -4.12
CA LEU A 45 19.18 23.97 -4.01
C LEU A 45 20.04 25.22 -4.16
N SER A 46 21.06 25.36 -3.31
CA SER A 46 22.07 26.40 -3.45
C SER A 46 23.08 26.06 -4.55
N LEU A 47 23.76 27.08 -5.09
CA LEU A 47 24.82 26.88 -6.09
C LEU A 47 25.92 25.90 -5.62
N VAL A 48 26.26 25.94 -4.34
CA VAL A 48 27.28 25.06 -3.75
C VAL A 48 26.79 23.62 -3.71
N GLU A 49 25.54 23.39 -3.31
CA GLU A 49 24.93 22.06 -3.30
C GLU A 49 24.83 21.49 -4.72
N LEU A 50 24.38 22.28 -5.70
CA LEU A 50 24.31 21.86 -7.10
C LEU A 50 25.67 21.44 -7.64
N ARG A 51 26.71 22.25 -7.41
CA ARG A 51 28.08 21.92 -7.82
C ARG A 51 28.58 20.64 -7.17
N HIS A 52 28.33 20.46 -5.88
CA HIS A 52 28.75 19.26 -5.16
C HIS A 52 28.05 18.01 -5.70
N GLN A 53 26.76 18.09 -6.00
CA GLN A 53 26.00 16.97 -6.56
C GLN A 53 26.43 16.60 -7.97
N LEU A 54 26.62 17.60 -8.83
CA LEU A 54 27.10 17.38 -10.19
C LEU A 54 28.52 16.81 -10.19
N ALA A 55 29.40 17.30 -9.30
CA ALA A 55 30.75 16.75 -9.14
C ALA A 55 30.73 15.29 -8.67
N ALA A 56 29.77 14.90 -7.83
CA ALA A 56 29.61 13.51 -7.40
C ALA A 56 29.14 12.58 -8.54
N GLN A 57 28.36 13.10 -9.49
CA GLN A 57 27.85 12.34 -10.64
C GLN A 57 28.80 12.35 -11.85
N LEU A 58 29.66 13.38 -11.95
CA LEU A 58 30.67 13.55 -12.99
C LEU A 58 32.08 13.51 -12.37
N PRO A 59 32.60 12.33 -12.02
CA PRO A 59 33.92 12.20 -11.37
C PRO A 59 35.09 12.67 -12.26
N GLU A 60 34.91 12.71 -13.58
CA GLU A 60 35.92 13.19 -14.54
C GLU A 60 35.74 14.68 -14.93
N GLY A 61 34.69 15.35 -14.45
CA GLY A 61 34.38 16.73 -14.83
C GLY A 61 35.27 17.75 -14.13
N THR A 62 35.79 18.73 -14.87
CA THR A 62 36.49 19.86 -14.22
C THR A 62 35.49 20.83 -13.58
N PRO A 63 35.87 21.59 -12.54
CA PRO A 63 34.99 22.60 -11.92
C PRO A 63 34.48 23.67 -12.91
N THR A 64 35.26 23.93 -13.96
CA THR A 64 34.91 24.81 -15.08
C THR A 64 33.79 24.22 -15.93
N ASP A 65 33.81 22.91 -16.21
CA ASP A 65 32.78 22.24 -17.01
C ASP A 65 31.43 22.23 -16.27
N ILE A 66 31.46 21.96 -14.97
CA ILE A 66 30.24 21.98 -14.12
C ILE A 66 29.62 23.39 -14.12
N THR A 67 30.45 24.43 -14.05
CA THR A 67 29.95 25.82 -14.08
C THR A 67 29.36 26.16 -15.44
N ALA A 68 30.01 25.75 -16.54
CA ALA A 68 29.49 25.96 -17.89
C ALA A 68 28.16 25.24 -18.12
N LEU A 69 28.00 24.03 -17.58
CA LEU A 69 26.77 23.25 -17.65
C LEU A 69 25.63 23.90 -16.86
N LEU A 70 25.90 24.40 -15.65
CA LEU A 70 24.91 25.16 -14.87
C LEU A 70 24.49 26.45 -15.59
N ASP A 71 25.45 27.19 -16.15
CA ASP A 71 25.17 28.39 -16.94
C ASP A 71 24.32 28.05 -18.18
N GLN A 72 24.57 26.90 -18.83
CA GLN A 72 23.75 26.41 -19.93
C GLN A 72 22.32 26.11 -19.47
N TRP A 73 22.14 25.42 -18.34
CA TRP A 73 20.81 25.11 -17.82
C TRP A 73 20.02 26.36 -17.42
N ILE A 74 20.70 27.38 -16.87
CA ILE A 74 20.07 28.69 -16.56
C ILE A 74 19.68 29.41 -17.86
N ARG A 75 20.55 29.42 -18.87
CA ARG A 75 20.26 30.06 -20.17
C ARG A 75 19.13 29.38 -20.93
N LEU A 76 18.97 28.07 -20.77
CA LEU A 76 17.88 27.29 -21.37
C LEU A 76 16.60 27.34 -20.54
N ASP A 77 16.57 28.11 -19.46
CA ASP A 77 15.44 28.24 -18.54
C ASP A 77 15.03 26.89 -17.92
N ILE A 78 15.99 25.95 -17.79
CA ILE A 78 15.83 24.69 -17.07
C ILE A 78 15.91 24.95 -15.56
N LEU A 79 16.88 25.76 -15.15
CA LEU A 79 17.05 26.24 -13.78
C LEU A 79 16.70 27.72 -13.69
N VAL A 80 15.88 28.06 -12.70
CA VAL A 80 15.44 29.43 -12.43
C VAL A 80 15.94 29.85 -11.05
N PRO A 81 16.50 31.07 -10.88
CA PRO A 81 16.88 31.57 -9.57
C PRO A 81 15.64 31.92 -8.74
N VAL A 82 15.66 31.56 -7.46
CA VAL A 82 14.54 31.82 -6.53
C VAL A 82 14.40 33.31 -6.26
N ALA A 83 13.16 33.81 -6.25
CA ALA A 83 12.86 35.19 -5.93
C ALA A 83 13.49 35.60 -4.58
N LYS A 84 14.22 36.73 -4.58
CA LYS A 84 14.93 37.29 -3.39
C LYS A 84 16.14 36.47 -2.90
N SER A 85 16.51 35.37 -3.54
CA SER A 85 17.68 34.54 -3.18
C SER A 85 18.45 34.11 -4.43
N PRO A 86 19.32 34.97 -5.00
CA PRO A 86 19.96 34.73 -6.30
C PRO A 86 20.94 33.53 -6.33
N ASN A 87 21.35 33.02 -5.16
CA ASN A 87 22.23 31.84 -5.04
C ASN A 87 21.46 30.53 -4.81
N ARG A 88 20.11 30.57 -4.83
CA ARG A 88 19.25 29.40 -4.76
C ARG A 88 18.52 29.23 -6.08
N PHE A 89 18.37 27.98 -6.49
CA PHE A 89 17.76 27.61 -7.75
C PHE A 89 16.61 26.63 -7.51
N GLU A 90 15.66 26.68 -8.42
CA GLU A 90 14.57 25.74 -8.60
C GLU A 90 14.52 25.30 -10.07
N LEU A 91 13.89 24.16 -10.34
CA LEU A 91 13.55 23.81 -11.72
C LEU A 91 12.44 24.72 -12.21
N ASN A 92 12.49 25.09 -13.48
CA ASN A 92 11.34 25.72 -14.12
C ASN A 92 10.13 24.79 -14.00
N ALA A 93 9.00 25.33 -13.52
CA ALA A 93 7.79 24.57 -13.22
C ALA A 93 7.32 23.69 -14.40
N GLN A 94 7.37 24.20 -15.63
CA GLN A 94 6.94 23.44 -16.82
C GLN A 94 7.87 22.26 -17.12
N ILE A 95 9.16 22.46 -16.92
CA ILE A 95 10.16 21.41 -17.10
C ILE A 95 10.08 20.41 -15.96
N HIS A 96 9.86 20.87 -14.72
CA HIS A 96 9.66 20.00 -13.57
C HIS A 96 8.44 19.09 -13.77
N ASP A 97 7.30 19.64 -14.20
CA ASP A 97 6.09 18.87 -14.53
C ASP A 97 6.33 17.86 -15.66
N PHE A 98 7.09 18.26 -16.69
CA PHE A 98 7.45 17.37 -17.80
C PHE A 98 8.36 16.22 -17.35
N LEU A 99 9.38 16.50 -16.54
CA LEU A 99 10.29 15.49 -15.98
C LEU A 99 9.54 14.56 -15.02
N ALA A 100 8.65 15.09 -14.18
CA ALA A 100 7.79 14.29 -13.30
C ALA A 100 6.87 13.36 -14.10
N TYR A 101 6.28 13.85 -15.19
CA TYR A 101 5.50 13.05 -16.12
C TYR A 101 6.31 11.88 -16.71
N LEU A 102 7.55 12.14 -17.15
CA LEU A 102 8.44 11.09 -17.69
C LEU A 102 8.84 10.05 -16.64
N ARG A 103 9.08 10.48 -15.40
CA ARG A 103 9.42 9.60 -14.28
C ARG A 103 8.23 8.80 -13.74
N ARG A 104 7.02 9.08 -14.23
CA ARG A 104 5.75 8.56 -13.67
C ARG A 104 5.62 8.84 -12.17
N GLU A 105 6.15 9.99 -11.75
CA GLU A 105 6.00 10.46 -10.38
C GLU A 105 4.67 11.17 -10.24
N HIS A 106 3.66 10.36 -9.98
CA HIS A 106 2.29 10.82 -9.83
C HIS A 106 2.13 11.45 -8.45
N ARG A 107 2.02 12.78 -8.44
CA ARG A 107 1.62 13.54 -7.26
C ARG A 107 0.12 13.71 -7.24
N LEU A 108 -0.47 13.42 -6.08
CA LEU A 108 -1.89 13.63 -5.85
C LEU A 108 -2.17 15.13 -5.87
N GLY A 109 -3.06 15.56 -6.75
CA GLY A 109 -3.57 16.93 -6.77
C GLY A 109 -4.58 17.22 -5.67
N LEU A 110 -4.93 18.50 -5.52
CA LEU A 110 -6.06 18.89 -4.69
C LEU A 110 -7.37 18.58 -5.42
N CYS A 111 -8.35 17.99 -4.73
CA CYS A 111 -9.68 17.77 -5.31
C CYS A 111 -10.35 19.07 -5.77
N LEU A 112 -10.04 20.20 -5.11
CA LEU A 112 -10.49 21.55 -5.47
C LEU A 112 -10.09 21.98 -6.89
N GLU A 113 -9.00 21.43 -7.45
CA GLU A 113 -8.60 21.70 -8.83
C GLU A 113 -9.61 21.13 -9.84
N ILE A 114 -10.10 19.91 -9.58
CA ILE A 114 -11.14 19.27 -10.40
C ILE A 114 -12.42 20.07 -10.32
N GLU A 115 -12.80 20.52 -9.12
CA GLU A 115 -13.97 21.38 -8.93
C GLU A 115 -13.84 22.70 -9.71
N ALA A 116 -12.66 23.33 -9.70
CA ALA A 116 -12.41 24.55 -10.46
C ALA A 116 -12.54 24.32 -11.99
N TYR A 117 -12.11 23.16 -12.49
CA TYR A 117 -12.31 22.80 -13.88
C TYR A 117 -13.78 22.58 -14.23
N LEU A 118 -14.56 21.92 -13.37
CA LEU A 118 -16.00 21.73 -13.57
C LEU A 118 -16.75 23.07 -13.63
N ARG A 119 -16.47 23.99 -12.70
CA ARG A 119 -17.02 25.35 -12.75
C ARG A 119 -16.60 26.11 -14.02
N HIS A 120 -15.44 25.79 -14.59
CA HIS A 120 -15.02 26.34 -15.87
C HIS A 120 -15.85 25.76 -17.02
N LEU A 121 -16.09 24.44 -17.04
CA LEU A 121 -16.94 23.80 -18.05
C LEU A 121 -18.36 24.40 -18.06
N GLU A 122 -18.95 24.66 -16.89
CA GLU A 122 -20.26 25.32 -16.79
C GLU A 122 -20.28 26.72 -17.41
N ARG A 123 -19.23 27.52 -17.15
CA ARG A 123 -19.09 28.85 -17.76
C ARG A 123 -18.96 28.77 -19.28
N LEU A 124 -18.18 27.81 -19.79
CA LEU A 124 -18.05 27.58 -21.23
C LEU A 124 -19.39 27.15 -21.84
N ALA A 125 -20.19 26.31 -21.16
CA ALA A 125 -21.53 25.96 -21.62
C ALA A 125 -22.43 27.21 -21.75
N GLY A 126 -22.32 28.17 -20.84
CA GLY A 126 -22.98 29.48 -20.95
C GLY A 126 -22.53 30.26 -22.19
N HIS A 127 -21.22 30.44 -22.38
CA HIS A 127 -20.69 31.16 -23.53
C HIS A 127 -21.03 30.49 -24.87
N ILE A 128 -21.08 29.14 -24.90
CA ILE A 128 -21.50 28.37 -26.07
C ILE A 128 -22.96 28.67 -26.41
N LEU A 129 -23.85 28.73 -25.41
CA LEU A 129 -25.25 29.12 -25.63
C LEU A 129 -25.35 30.55 -26.16
N ASP A 130 -24.64 31.49 -25.56
CA ASP A 130 -24.68 32.91 -25.97
C ASP A 130 -24.20 33.08 -27.43
N ALA A 131 -23.08 32.45 -27.79
CA ALA A 131 -22.55 32.46 -29.16
C ALA A 131 -23.53 31.82 -30.16
N PHE A 132 -24.22 30.75 -29.75
CA PHE A 132 -25.24 30.11 -30.58
C PHE A 132 -26.47 30.98 -30.80
N GLU A 133 -26.97 31.66 -29.76
CA GLU A 133 -28.14 32.53 -29.85
C GLU A 133 -27.90 33.73 -30.78
N ILE A 134 -26.68 34.27 -30.78
CA ILE A 134 -26.28 35.38 -31.65
C ILE A 134 -25.84 34.89 -33.06
N ARG A 135 -25.77 33.56 -33.26
CA ARG A 135 -25.35 32.90 -34.51
C ARG A 135 -23.91 33.21 -34.94
N ASP A 136 -23.02 33.40 -33.97
CA ASP A 136 -21.58 33.57 -34.22
C ASP A 136 -20.89 32.20 -34.30
N GLY A 137 -20.72 31.68 -35.52
CA GLY A 137 -20.08 30.38 -35.75
C GLY A 137 -18.60 30.32 -35.36
N ASP A 138 -17.88 31.43 -35.49
CA ASP A 138 -16.44 31.49 -35.17
C ASP A 138 -16.20 31.46 -33.67
N ASP A 139 -16.98 32.22 -32.89
CA ASP A 139 -16.94 32.16 -31.44
C ASP A 139 -17.44 30.80 -30.93
N LEU A 140 -18.54 30.28 -31.47
CA LEU A 140 -19.06 28.96 -31.09
C LEU A 140 -18.01 27.87 -31.27
N ALA A 141 -17.32 27.84 -32.41
CA ALA A 141 -16.25 26.89 -32.68
C ALA A 141 -15.05 27.07 -31.71
N ARG A 142 -14.72 28.32 -31.35
CA ARG A 142 -13.68 28.63 -30.35
C ARG A 142 -14.06 28.11 -28.96
N GLN A 143 -15.27 28.38 -28.49
CA GLN A 143 -15.72 27.93 -27.17
C GLN A 143 -15.80 26.40 -27.09
N LEU A 144 -16.26 25.72 -28.14
CA LEU A 144 -16.28 24.26 -28.21
C LEU A 144 -14.87 23.65 -28.13
N ARG A 145 -13.86 24.25 -28.79
CA ARG A 145 -12.45 23.82 -28.66
C ARG A 145 -11.91 24.02 -27.24
N LEU A 146 -12.26 25.13 -26.60
CA LEU A 146 -11.86 25.39 -25.20
C LEU A 146 -12.52 24.41 -24.24
N LEU A 147 -13.80 24.07 -24.47
CA LEU A 147 -14.53 23.06 -23.73
C LEU A 147 -13.84 21.69 -23.86
N ASP A 148 -13.56 21.25 -25.09
CA ASP A 148 -12.86 19.99 -25.35
C ASP A 148 -11.45 19.93 -24.75
N MET A 149 -10.72 21.05 -24.75
CA MET A 149 -9.43 21.17 -24.05
C MET A 149 -9.60 21.00 -22.54
N ARG A 150 -10.58 21.68 -21.93
CA ARG A 150 -10.83 21.61 -20.48
C ARG A 150 -11.27 20.23 -20.04
N VAL A 151 -12.08 19.53 -20.83
CA VAL A 151 -12.47 18.12 -20.54
C VAL A 151 -11.25 17.21 -20.53
N ARG A 152 -10.32 17.38 -21.49
CA ARG A 152 -9.06 16.63 -21.52
C ARG A 152 -8.16 16.93 -20.32
N ASP A 153 -8.14 18.18 -19.84
CA ASP A 153 -7.41 18.54 -18.63
C ASP A 153 -7.96 17.79 -17.40
N VAL A 154 -9.29 17.67 -17.28
CA VAL A 154 -9.94 16.90 -16.20
C VAL A 154 -9.60 15.41 -16.30
N LEU A 155 -9.73 14.82 -17.49
CA LEU A 155 -9.38 13.40 -17.72
C LEU A 155 -7.92 13.11 -17.36
N LYS A 156 -6.99 13.96 -17.82
CA LYS A 156 -5.56 13.85 -17.50
C LYS A 156 -5.32 13.96 -16.00
N LYS A 157 -6.03 14.85 -15.31
CA LYS A 157 -5.90 15.03 -13.86
C LYS A 157 -6.40 13.79 -13.11
N LEU A 158 -7.56 13.25 -13.48
CA LEU A 158 -8.12 12.03 -12.90
C LEU A 158 -7.19 10.83 -13.05
N ASP A 159 -6.57 10.65 -14.22
CA ASP A 159 -5.60 9.58 -14.45
C ASP A 159 -4.35 9.74 -13.58
N ASN A 160 -3.79 10.96 -13.53
CA ASN A 160 -2.64 11.25 -12.67
C ASN A 160 -2.95 11.00 -11.18
N ASP A 161 -4.12 11.44 -10.72
CA ASP A 161 -4.54 11.25 -9.33
C ASP A 161 -4.81 9.77 -9.03
N GLU A 162 -5.37 8.99 -9.96
CA GLU A 162 -5.52 7.53 -9.82
C GLU A 162 -4.17 6.86 -9.57
N GLN A 163 -3.16 7.17 -10.39
CA GLN A 163 -1.82 6.59 -10.23
C GLN A 163 -1.13 7.01 -8.93
N ALA A 164 -1.33 8.25 -8.49
CA ALA A 164 -0.82 8.73 -7.20
C ALA A 164 -1.43 7.95 -6.03
N LEU A 165 -2.73 7.65 -6.09
CA LEU A 165 -3.43 6.85 -5.07
C LEU A 165 -2.93 5.40 -5.04
N VAL A 166 -2.63 4.81 -6.21
CA VAL A 166 -1.98 3.49 -6.29
C VAL A 166 -0.63 3.53 -5.59
N ALA A 167 0.20 4.53 -5.87
CA ALA A 167 1.51 4.69 -5.23
C ALA A 167 1.41 4.88 -3.70
N VAL A 168 0.39 5.59 -3.18
CA VAL A 168 0.12 5.68 -1.73
C VAL A 168 -0.25 4.31 -1.15
N ALA A 169 -1.13 3.56 -1.82
CA ALA A 169 -1.54 2.24 -1.37
C ALA A 169 -0.37 1.24 -1.36
N ASP A 170 0.49 1.29 -2.37
CA ASP A 170 1.67 0.42 -2.48
C ASP A 170 2.71 0.76 -1.40
N ARG A 171 2.96 2.04 -1.12
CA ARG A 171 3.82 2.48 -0.01
C ARG A 171 3.28 2.05 1.36
N ALA A 172 1.97 2.02 1.52
CA ALA A 172 1.35 1.52 2.76
C ALA A 172 1.56 0.01 2.93
N LYS A 173 1.41 -0.76 1.85
CA LYS A 173 1.53 -2.23 1.85
C LYS A 173 2.98 -2.72 1.90
N THR A 174 3.92 -2.00 1.30
CA THR A 174 5.33 -2.40 1.27
C THR A 174 5.91 -2.41 2.67
N SER A 175 6.57 -3.51 3.03
CA SER A 175 7.29 -3.65 4.30
C SER A 175 8.67 -2.97 4.23
N ASP A 176 8.73 -1.78 3.65
CA ASP A 176 9.99 -1.07 3.57
C ASP A 176 10.37 -0.56 4.97
N ARG A 177 11.59 -0.89 5.39
CA ARG A 177 12.06 -0.60 6.77
C ARG A 177 12.34 0.88 6.99
N GLN A 178 12.48 1.65 5.92
CA GLN A 178 12.83 3.06 6.00
C GLN A 178 11.68 3.93 6.51
N ILE A 179 10.41 3.57 6.26
CA ILE A 179 9.25 4.36 6.68
C ILE A 179 8.49 3.65 7.80
N PRO A 180 8.40 4.25 9.01
CA PRO A 180 7.63 3.71 10.12
C PRO A 180 6.16 3.44 9.73
N LEU A 181 5.60 2.32 10.19
CA LEU A 181 4.21 1.92 9.90
C LEU A 181 3.19 3.02 10.24
N ARG A 182 3.41 3.74 11.34
CA ARG A 182 2.54 4.86 11.76
C ARG A 182 2.50 5.98 10.72
N GLN A 183 3.66 6.30 10.11
CA GLN A 183 3.75 7.34 9.10
C GLN A 183 3.09 6.90 7.79
N ARG A 184 3.26 5.64 7.40
CA ARG A 184 2.58 5.04 6.24
C ARG A 184 1.05 5.10 6.36
N TYR A 185 0.49 4.70 7.51
CA TYR A 185 -0.95 4.83 7.73
C TYR A 185 -1.42 6.28 7.87
N ALA A 186 -0.59 7.18 8.41
CA ALA A 186 -0.94 8.60 8.50
C ALA A 186 -1.13 9.21 7.10
N GLU A 187 -0.26 8.86 6.15
CA GLU A 187 -0.40 9.27 4.75
C GLU A 187 -1.70 8.74 4.13
N VAL A 188 -2.03 7.45 4.31
CA VAL A 188 -3.29 6.88 3.82
C VAL A 188 -4.51 7.61 4.39
N LEU A 189 -4.50 7.92 5.69
CA LEU A 189 -5.60 8.62 6.35
C LEU A 189 -5.74 10.07 5.83
N ALA A 190 -4.63 10.79 5.68
CA ALA A 190 -4.62 12.14 5.12
C ALA A 190 -5.14 12.14 3.68
N THR A 191 -4.62 11.26 2.83
CA THR A 191 -5.07 11.11 1.43
C THR A 191 -6.57 10.79 1.33
N TRP A 192 -7.09 9.96 2.24
CA TRP A 192 -8.53 9.69 2.27
C TRP A 192 -9.32 10.97 2.58
N ASP A 193 -8.96 11.68 3.63
CA ASP A 193 -9.73 12.81 4.13
C ASP A 193 -9.57 14.06 3.23
N GLU A 194 -8.40 14.26 2.60
CA GLU A 194 -8.10 15.42 1.75
C GLU A 194 -8.52 15.25 0.28
N TYR A 195 -8.65 14.01 -0.22
CA TYR A 195 -8.96 13.76 -1.64
C TYR A 195 -10.16 12.83 -1.83
N VAL A 196 -10.14 11.61 -1.27
CA VAL A 196 -11.18 10.61 -1.55
C VAL A 196 -12.54 11.06 -1.05
N GLU A 197 -12.62 11.58 0.18
CA GLU A 197 -13.87 12.03 0.79
C GLU A 197 -14.49 13.23 0.02
N PRO A 198 -13.73 14.31 -0.30
CA PRO A 198 -14.23 15.35 -1.21
C PRO A 198 -14.67 14.82 -2.58
N MET A 199 -13.92 13.88 -3.16
CA MET A 199 -14.26 13.31 -4.46
C MET A 199 -15.57 12.50 -4.42
N ILE A 200 -15.87 11.81 -3.30
CA ILE A 200 -17.16 11.15 -3.08
C ILE A 200 -18.30 12.17 -3.12
N GLN A 201 -18.13 13.31 -2.44
CA GLN A 201 -19.14 14.37 -2.42
C GLN A 201 -19.34 14.97 -3.81
N LEU A 202 -18.25 15.19 -4.53
CA LEU A 202 -18.23 15.80 -5.85
C LEU A 202 -18.90 14.93 -6.93
N VAL A 203 -18.71 13.61 -6.89
CA VAL A 203 -19.28 12.61 -7.83
C VAL A 203 -20.63 12.04 -7.38
N SER A 204 -21.13 12.44 -6.20
CA SER A 204 -22.46 12.01 -5.75
C SER A 204 -23.56 12.44 -6.75
N ALA A 205 -24.74 11.82 -6.70
CA ALA A 205 -25.82 12.04 -7.67
C ALA A 205 -26.23 13.51 -7.84
N ASP A 206 -26.10 14.32 -6.77
CA ASP A 206 -26.36 15.76 -6.78
C ASP A 206 -25.08 16.60 -6.65
N GLY A 207 -23.91 15.99 -6.86
CA GLY A 207 -22.62 16.64 -6.73
C GLY A 207 -22.31 17.60 -7.89
N ALA A 208 -21.31 18.45 -7.68
CA ALA A 208 -20.86 19.43 -8.68
C ALA A 208 -20.45 18.79 -10.01
N PHE A 209 -19.98 17.54 -9.98
CA PHE A 209 -19.60 16.81 -11.18
C PHE A 209 -20.81 16.49 -12.07
N GLU A 210 -21.85 15.88 -11.51
CA GLU A 210 -23.09 15.54 -12.23
C GLU A 210 -23.79 16.80 -12.75
N GLN A 211 -23.86 17.85 -11.93
CA GLN A 211 -24.46 19.13 -12.32
C GLN A 211 -23.72 19.77 -13.50
N GLY A 212 -22.38 19.85 -13.42
CA GLY A 212 -21.57 20.45 -14.47
C GLY A 212 -21.62 19.67 -15.79
N VAL A 213 -21.53 18.33 -15.72
CA VAL A 213 -21.64 17.45 -16.90
C VAL A 213 -23.02 17.58 -17.53
N HIS A 214 -24.08 17.47 -16.74
CA HIS A 214 -25.43 17.53 -17.26
C HIS A 214 -25.75 18.89 -17.90
N ARG A 215 -25.23 19.98 -17.32
CA ARG A 215 -25.40 21.31 -17.90
C ARG A 215 -24.73 21.43 -19.26
N VAL A 216 -23.51 20.93 -19.41
CA VAL A 216 -22.79 20.93 -20.70
C VAL A 216 -23.50 20.03 -21.70
N GLU A 217 -23.90 18.82 -21.29
CA GLU A 217 -24.62 17.86 -22.12
C GLU A 217 -25.92 18.45 -22.69
N GLN A 218 -26.74 19.07 -21.85
CA GLN A 218 -27.98 19.74 -22.27
C GLN A 218 -27.73 20.79 -23.35
N VAL A 219 -26.67 21.59 -23.20
CA VAL A 219 -26.30 22.62 -24.18
C VAL A 219 -25.90 21.97 -25.50
N LEU A 220 -25.03 20.97 -25.48
CA LEU A 220 -24.57 20.27 -26.68
C LEU A 220 -25.72 19.55 -27.41
N MET A 221 -26.65 18.93 -26.67
CA MET A 221 -27.84 18.31 -27.26
C MET A 221 -28.78 19.34 -27.91
N LYS A 222 -28.98 20.50 -27.27
CA LYS A 222 -29.77 21.59 -27.83
C LYS A 222 -29.15 22.08 -29.16
N LEU A 223 -27.83 22.25 -29.20
CA LEU A 223 -27.09 22.63 -30.41
C LEU A 223 -27.28 21.62 -31.54
N LEU A 224 -27.11 20.33 -31.29
CA LEU A 224 -27.32 19.28 -32.31
C LEU A 224 -28.73 19.35 -32.90
N GLY A 225 -29.75 19.43 -32.04
CA GLY A 225 -31.15 19.45 -32.49
C GLY A 225 -31.49 20.70 -33.31
N GLU A 226 -30.99 21.86 -32.88
CA GLU A 226 -31.26 23.12 -33.57
C GLU A 226 -30.43 23.30 -34.85
N GLN A 227 -29.19 22.82 -34.91
CA GLN A 227 -28.38 22.83 -36.14
C GLN A 227 -29.00 21.96 -37.25
N GLN A 228 -29.59 20.82 -36.89
CA GLN A 228 -30.34 19.98 -37.84
C GLN A 228 -31.55 20.71 -38.43
N ARG A 229 -32.16 21.63 -37.68
CA ARG A 229 -33.36 22.38 -38.10
C ARG A 229 -33.04 23.68 -38.84
N LEU A 230 -32.06 24.43 -38.36
CA LEU A 230 -31.77 25.81 -38.79
C LEU A 230 -30.56 25.93 -39.74
N GLY A 231 -29.82 24.84 -39.95
CA GLY A 231 -28.58 24.79 -40.71
C GLY A 231 -27.34 24.76 -39.82
N GLN A 232 -26.24 24.21 -40.36
CA GLN A 232 -24.98 24.04 -39.61
C GLN A 232 -24.28 25.39 -39.40
N LEU A 233 -24.01 25.72 -38.12
CA LEU A 233 -23.20 26.88 -37.72
C LEU A 233 -21.75 26.48 -37.39
N VAL A 234 -21.56 25.25 -36.90
CA VAL A 234 -20.26 24.65 -36.58
C VAL A 234 -20.23 23.20 -37.05
N ASP A 235 -19.03 22.69 -37.31
CA ASP A 235 -18.78 21.29 -37.68
C ASP A 235 -19.37 20.30 -36.66
N ASP A 236 -20.28 19.44 -37.13
CA ASP A 236 -20.95 18.43 -36.32
C ASP A 236 -19.97 17.44 -35.70
N ASP A 237 -18.82 17.16 -36.35
CA ASP A 237 -17.80 16.25 -35.84
C ASP A 237 -17.15 16.81 -34.55
N LEU A 238 -16.86 18.11 -34.49
CA LEU A 238 -16.33 18.75 -33.28
C LEU A 238 -17.34 18.62 -32.13
N LEU A 239 -18.62 18.82 -32.42
CA LEU A 239 -19.66 18.84 -31.41
C LEU A 239 -19.98 17.43 -30.89
N LEU A 240 -20.09 16.44 -31.77
CA LEU A 240 -20.27 15.03 -31.41
C LEU A 240 -19.08 14.48 -30.62
N ARG A 241 -17.84 14.81 -30.99
CA ARG A 241 -16.64 14.41 -30.24
C ARG A 241 -16.62 15.03 -28.85
N THR A 242 -16.94 16.31 -28.74
CA THR A 242 -16.97 17.00 -27.45
C THR A 242 -18.05 16.41 -26.54
N HIS A 243 -19.22 16.11 -27.10
CA HIS A 243 -20.30 15.44 -26.38
C HIS A 243 -19.89 14.04 -25.89
N ALA A 244 -19.34 13.20 -26.76
CA ALA A 244 -18.88 11.86 -26.40
C ALA A 244 -17.82 11.91 -25.28
N ARG A 245 -16.92 12.89 -25.33
CA ARG A 245 -15.84 13.05 -24.33
C ARG A 245 -16.34 13.54 -22.97
N ILE A 246 -17.40 14.36 -22.93
CA ILE A 246 -18.07 14.74 -21.68
C ILE A 246 -18.65 13.50 -20.98
N LEU A 247 -19.31 12.62 -21.73
CA LEU A 247 -19.85 11.37 -21.20
C LEU A 247 -18.73 10.41 -20.75
N GLU A 248 -17.66 10.31 -21.54
CA GLU A 248 -16.47 9.54 -21.18
C GLU A 248 -15.90 10.04 -19.85
N MET A 249 -15.69 11.34 -19.70
CA MET A 249 -15.18 11.97 -18.48
C MET A 249 -16.01 11.59 -17.24
N GLN A 250 -17.33 11.53 -17.37
CA GLN A 250 -18.21 11.08 -16.28
C GLN A 250 -17.98 9.63 -15.89
N THR A 251 -17.92 8.73 -16.88
CA THR A 251 -17.65 7.32 -16.61
C THR A 251 -16.26 7.11 -16.01
N THR A 252 -15.26 7.84 -16.49
CA THR A 252 -13.88 7.78 -15.98
C THR A 252 -13.78 8.27 -14.54
N ALA A 253 -14.45 9.38 -14.18
CA ALA A 253 -14.46 9.90 -12.82
C ALA A 253 -15.10 8.92 -11.82
N GLN A 254 -16.23 8.31 -12.18
CA GLN A 254 -16.90 7.31 -11.34
C GLN A 254 -16.03 6.05 -11.15
N LEU A 255 -15.37 5.60 -12.22
CA LEU A 255 -14.49 4.44 -12.21
C LEU A 255 -13.21 4.70 -11.39
N ALA A 256 -12.58 5.86 -11.57
CA ALA A 256 -11.43 6.29 -10.78
C ALA A 256 -11.77 6.36 -9.29
N LEU A 257 -12.94 6.92 -8.94
CA LEU A 257 -13.41 6.95 -7.55
C LEU A 257 -13.66 5.55 -6.98
N ARG A 258 -14.27 4.65 -7.76
CA ARG A 258 -14.49 3.26 -7.33
C ARG A 258 -13.16 2.57 -7.01
N LYS A 259 -12.18 2.67 -7.92
CA LYS A 259 -10.84 2.11 -7.72
C LYS A 259 -10.15 2.73 -6.49
N ALA A 260 -10.20 4.05 -6.34
CA ALA A 260 -9.64 4.75 -5.19
C ALA A 260 -10.20 4.21 -3.86
N ARG A 261 -11.52 4.00 -3.80
CA ARG A 261 -12.19 3.42 -2.63
C ARG A 261 -11.77 1.98 -2.38
N GLU A 262 -11.74 1.15 -3.41
CA GLU A 262 -11.31 -0.25 -3.31
C GLU A 262 -9.87 -0.38 -2.80
N LEU A 263 -8.98 0.55 -3.20
CA LEU A 263 -7.58 0.56 -2.79
C LEU A 263 -7.38 1.05 -1.34
N LEU A 264 -7.99 2.18 -0.96
CA LEU A 264 -7.67 2.86 0.30
C LEU A 264 -8.61 2.55 1.46
N LEU A 265 -9.87 2.19 1.21
CA LEU A 265 -10.82 1.86 2.28
C LEU A 265 -10.35 0.72 3.21
N PRO A 266 -9.85 -0.42 2.70
CA PRO A 266 -9.37 -1.49 3.59
C PRO A 266 -8.18 -1.04 4.45
N LEU A 267 -7.26 -0.26 3.88
CA LEU A 267 -6.09 0.27 4.58
C LEU A 267 -6.51 1.28 5.67
N ARG A 268 -7.52 2.10 5.40
CA ARG A 268 -8.12 3.01 6.38
C ARG A 268 -8.74 2.24 7.55
N GLU A 269 -9.50 1.19 7.26
CA GLU A 269 -10.10 0.36 8.30
C GLU A 269 -9.04 -0.36 9.15
N GLU A 270 -8.01 -0.91 8.52
CA GLU A 270 -6.89 -1.55 9.20
C GLU A 270 -6.16 -0.56 10.13
N ALA A 271 -5.84 0.63 9.62
CA ALA A 271 -5.24 1.71 10.42
C ALA A 271 -6.13 2.10 11.62
N ARG A 272 -7.44 2.20 11.42
CA ARG A 272 -8.40 2.50 12.49
C ARG A 272 -8.45 1.37 13.54
N ARG A 273 -8.43 0.10 13.11
CA ARG A 273 -8.39 -1.06 14.01
C ARG A 273 -7.09 -1.08 14.82
N HIS A 274 -5.94 -0.89 14.19
CA HIS A 274 -4.64 -0.80 14.89
C HIS A 274 -4.60 0.35 15.91
N ASN A 275 -5.14 1.51 15.53
CA ASN A 275 -5.26 2.65 16.44
C ASN A 275 -6.21 2.38 17.60
N ALA A 276 -7.36 1.73 17.35
CA ALA A 276 -8.32 1.35 18.39
C ALA A 276 -7.72 0.33 19.38
N VAL A 277 -7.03 -0.70 18.88
CA VAL A 277 -6.35 -1.71 19.69
C VAL A 277 -5.25 -1.06 20.54
N THR A 278 -4.41 -0.21 19.95
CA THR A 278 -3.32 0.47 20.68
C THR A 278 -3.87 1.38 21.77
N ARG A 279 -4.94 2.16 21.47
CA ARG A 279 -5.62 2.98 22.49
C ARG A 279 -6.26 2.13 23.58
N GLY A 280 -6.95 1.04 23.20
CA GLY A 280 -7.56 0.10 24.13
C GLY A 280 -6.53 -0.53 25.07
N ALA A 281 -5.39 -0.98 24.54
CA ALA A 281 -4.28 -1.51 25.33
C ALA A 281 -3.71 -0.46 26.29
N ALA A 282 -3.50 0.78 25.83
CA ALA A 282 -3.02 1.87 26.69
C ALA A 282 -4.01 2.18 27.83
N LEU A 283 -5.32 2.21 27.54
CA LEU A 283 -6.37 2.39 28.54
C LEU A 283 -6.43 1.22 29.53
N ALA A 284 -6.34 -0.02 29.05
CA ALA A 284 -6.29 -1.21 29.88
C ALA A 284 -5.07 -1.21 30.80
N LEU A 285 -3.86 -0.92 30.28
CA LEU A 285 -2.64 -0.81 31.08
C LEU A 285 -2.73 0.33 32.11
N SER A 286 -3.34 1.46 31.76
CA SER A 286 -3.61 2.56 32.69
C SER A 286 -4.59 2.15 33.80
N ALA A 287 -5.63 1.38 33.47
CA ALA A 287 -6.56 0.83 34.44
C ALA A 287 -5.88 -0.18 35.38
N ILE A 288 -5.08 -1.10 34.83
CA ILE A 288 -4.28 -2.07 35.59
C ILE A 288 -3.34 -1.33 36.55
N ARG A 289 -2.64 -0.30 36.06
CA ARG A 289 -1.72 0.51 36.88
C ARG A 289 -2.42 1.18 38.05
N LYS A 290 -3.67 1.65 37.87
CA LYS A 290 -4.41 2.39 38.91
C LYS A 290 -5.18 1.50 39.88
N LYS A 291 -5.73 0.38 39.41
CA LYS A 291 -6.74 -0.42 40.15
C LYS A 291 -6.42 -1.92 40.21
N GLY A 292 -5.28 -2.37 39.67
CA GLY A 292 -4.93 -3.79 39.59
C GLY A 292 -5.59 -4.53 38.42
N LEU A 293 -5.29 -5.82 38.28
CA LEU A 293 -5.75 -6.66 37.16
C LEU A 293 -7.28 -6.84 37.11
N ASP A 294 -7.95 -6.80 38.27
CA ASP A 294 -9.40 -6.98 38.38
C ASP A 294 -10.21 -5.82 37.77
N ALA A 295 -9.56 -4.69 37.49
CA ALA A 295 -10.20 -3.53 36.89
C ALA A 295 -10.39 -3.64 35.37
N VAL A 296 -9.77 -4.63 34.73
CA VAL A 296 -9.98 -4.92 33.31
C VAL A 296 -11.07 -5.99 33.21
N PRO A 297 -12.11 -5.80 32.37
CA PRO A 297 -13.15 -6.80 32.21
C PRO A 297 -12.54 -8.14 31.78
N GLN A 298 -12.73 -9.19 32.59
CA GLN A 298 -12.13 -10.53 32.37
C GLN A 298 -12.50 -11.14 31.01
N ALA A 299 -13.61 -10.72 30.39
CA ALA A 299 -14.02 -11.11 29.05
C ALA A 299 -13.06 -10.60 27.93
N SER A 300 -12.13 -9.71 28.23
CA SER A 300 -11.22 -9.07 27.27
C SER A 300 -9.77 -9.58 27.30
N LEU A 301 -9.47 -10.57 28.14
CA LEU A 301 -8.14 -11.18 28.23
C LEU A 301 -8.26 -12.67 27.89
N PRO A 302 -7.46 -13.21 26.94
CA PRO A 302 -7.23 -14.65 26.87
C PRO A 302 -6.38 -15.04 28.08
N LEU A 303 -7.03 -15.14 29.24
CA LEU A 303 -6.42 -15.58 30.47
C LEU A 303 -6.11 -17.08 30.32
N PHE A 304 -4.86 -17.40 30.01
CA PHE A 304 -4.27 -18.73 30.24
C PHE A 304 -4.08 -19.00 31.74
N THR A 305 -5.04 -18.58 32.56
CA THR A 305 -5.03 -18.84 33.99
C THR A 305 -6.18 -19.79 34.27
N ARG A 306 -5.87 -21.00 34.72
CA ARG A 306 -6.88 -21.83 35.40
C ARG A 306 -7.37 -21.02 36.60
N PRO A 307 -8.65 -20.70 36.73
CA PRO A 307 -9.16 -20.16 37.98
C PRO A 307 -8.90 -21.22 39.06
N GLN A 308 -7.95 -20.95 39.96
CA GLN A 308 -7.87 -21.73 41.18
C GLN A 308 -9.01 -21.26 42.06
N SER A 309 -10.00 -22.14 42.28
CA SER A 309 -11.05 -21.87 43.24
C SER A 309 -10.41 -21.70 44.62
N THR A 310 -10.62 -20.55 45.25
CA THR A 310 -10.34 -20.34 46.68
C THR A 310 -11.28 -21.13 47.59
N PHE A 311 -12.27 -21.82 47.02
CA PHE A 311 -13.10 -22.80 47.70
C PHE A 311 -12.33 -24.11 47.86
N LEU A 312 -11.74 -24.33 49.03
CA LEU A 312 -11.56 -25.69 49.54
C LEU A 312 -13.00 -26.17 49.82
N GLY A 313 -13.49 -27.21 49.12
CA GLY A 313 -14.89 -27.59 49.13
C GLY A 313 -15.42 -28.12 50.47
N THR A 314 -16.27 -29.14 50.45
CA THR A 314 -16.90 -29.72 51.66
C THR A 314 -15.87 -30.07 52.74
N ALA A 315 -16.29 -30.12 54.02
CA ALA A 315 -15.38 -30.35 55.17
C ALA A 315 -14.41 -31.54 54.98
N SER A 316 -14.84 -32.60 54.30
CA SER A 316 -13.98 -33.74 53.95
C SER A 316 -12.85 -33.42 52.97
N GLN A 317 -13.06 -32.48 52.05
CA GLN A 317 -12.01 -32.02 51.12
C GLN A 317 -10.98 -31.13 51.84
N VAL A 318 -11.43 -30.35 52.83
CA VAL A 318 -10.52 -29.59 53.69
C VAL A 318 -9.67 -30.53 54.53
N GLU A 319 -10.26 -31.56 55.15
CA GLU A 319 -9.51 -32.59 55.89
C GLU A 319 -8.50 -33.33 55.01
N ALA A 320 -8.89 -33.73 53.80
CA ALA A 320 -7.98 -34.37 52.85
C ALA A 320 -6.81 -33.45 52.45
N TYR A 321 -7.09 -32.15 52.25
CA TYR A 321 -6.06 -31.15 51.96
C TYR A 321 -5.10 -30.93 53.13
N VAL A 322 -5.62 -30.85 54.37
CA VAL A 322 -4.81 -30.73 55.59
C VAL A 322 -3.97 -32.00 55.81
N TYR A 323 -4.51 -33.19 55.56
CA TYR A 323 -3.74 -34.43 55.60
C TYR A 323 -2.64 -34.48 54.54
N ALA A 324 -2.91 -33.96 53.33
CA ALA A 324 -1.91 -33.85 52.26
C ALA A 324 -0.79 -32.87 52.62
N LEU A 325 -1.12 -31.75 53.29
CA LEU A 325 -0.15 -30.81 53.84
C LEU A 325 0.69 -31.42 54.97
N ALA A 326 0.08 -32.19 55.87
CA ALA A 326 0.80 -32.83 56.97
C ALA A 326 1.84 -33.86 56.50
N ARG A 327 1.65 -34.46 55.32
CA ARG A 327 2.60 -35.38 54.67
C ARG A 327 3.36 -34.73 53.52
N PHE A 328 3.32 -33.41 53.41
CA PHE A 328 3.96 -32.71 52.31
C PHE A 328 5.47 -32.70 52.52
N GLU A 329 6.19 -33.55 51.80
CA GLU A 329 7.61 -33.39 51.61
C GLU A 329 7.85 -32.34 50.51
N PRO A 330 8.55 -31.23 50.81
CA PRO A 330 8.81 -30.19 49.84
C PRO A 330 9.68 -30.76 48.72
N LYS A 331 9.08 -31.01 47.55
CA LYS A 331 9.85 -31.23 46.32
C LYS A 331 10.57 -29.91 46.02
N PRO A 332 11.92 -29.86 46.07
CA PRO A 332 12.63 -28.63 45.78
C PRO A 332 12.27 -28.22 44.35
N ALA A 333 11.65 -27.05 44.19
CA ALA A 333 11.38 -26.47 42.90
C ALA A 333 12.72 -26.25 42.19
N GLN A 334 13.04 -27.10 41.22
CA GLN A 334 14.20 -26.90 40.37
C GLN A 334 13.88 -25.74 39.44
N PHE A 335 14.32 -24.53 39.82
CA PHE A 335 14.40 -23.44 38.87
C PHE A 335 15.33 -23.86 37.73
N PRO A 336 14.95 -23.68 36.45
CA PRO A 336 15.86 -23.92 35.35
C PRO A 336 17.03 -22.95 35.48
N ARG A 337 18.16 -23.45 36.02
CA ARG A 337 19.39 -22.68 36.10
C ARG A 337 19.90 -22.53 34.67
N ALA A 338 19.99 -21.30 34.19
CA ALA A 338 20.69 -20.98 32.95
C ALA A 338 22.13 -21.51 33.08
N GLY A 339 22.44 -22.63 32.43
CA GLY A 339 23.81 -23.13 32.30
C GLY A 339 24.16 -24.47 32.93
N SER A 340 23.24 -25.28 33.48
CA SER A 340 23.61 -26.66 33.80
C SER A 340 23.52 -27.55 32.56
N LYS A 341 24.65 -27.78 31.87
CA LYS A 341 24.81 -28.89 30.93
C LYS A 341 24.60 -30.19 31.71
N ARG A 342 23.38 -30.71 31.71
CA ARG A 342 23.10 -32.06 32.20
C ARG A 342 23.81 -33.05 31.27
N LYS A 343 24.86 -33.68 31.78
CA LYS A 343 25.35 -35.00 31.34
C LYS A 343 24.37 -36.04 31.91
N GLY A 344 23.19 -36.10 31.32
CA GLY A 344 22.27 -37.21 31.35
C GLY A 344 21.78 -37.33 29.91
N ASP A 345 21.52 -38.55 29.43
CA ASP A 345 21.14 -38.85 28.05
C ASP A 345 20.35 -37.71 27.42
N GLN A 346 20.80 -37.27 26.24
CA GLN A 346 20.11 -36.23 25.49
C GLN A 346 18.62 -36.55 25.52
N PRO A 347 17.75 -35.72 26.13
CA PRO A 347 16.34 -35.90 25.97
C PRO A 347 16.11 -35.81 24.47
N GLN A 348 15.76 -36.95 23.87
CA GLN A 348 15.56 -37.06 22.44
C GLN A 348 14.53 -35.98 22.09
N ALA A 349 14.93 -34.98 21.30
CA ALA A 349 14.04 -33.88 20.96
C ALA A 349 12.73 -34.48 20.42
N PRO A 350 11.55 -33.95 20.80
CA PRO A 350 10.29 -34.47 20.31
C PRO A 350 10.34 -34.46 18.78
N ARG A 351 10.20 -35.64 18.17
CA ARG A 351 10.43 -35.81 16.72
C ARG A 351 9.49 -34.92 15.95
N THR A 352 10.03 -34.20 14.98
CA THR A 352 9.25 -33.26 14.19
C THR A 352 8.37 -34.03 13.21
N ALA A 353 7.17 -33.53 12.91
CA ALA A 353 6.27 -34.22 11.98
C ALA A 353 6.88 -34.49 10.59
N ARG A 354 7.77 -33.60 10.14
CA ARG A 354 8.49 -33.76 8.87
C ARG A 354 9.46 -34.96 8.89
N GLU A 355 10.18 -35.14 9.99
CA GLU A 355 11.16 -36.23 10.15
C GLU A 355 10.45 -37.59 10.19
N MET A 356 9.28 -37.65 10.84
CA MET A 356 8.48 -38.89 10.91
C MET A 356 7.94 -39.29 9.52
N ILE A 357 7.50 -38.31 8.72
CA ILE A 357 7.04 -38.55 7.35
C ILE A 357 8.20 -39.01 6.46
N GLU A 358 9.37 -38.37 6.54
CA GLU A 358 10.55 -38.74 5.76
C GLU A 358 11.02 -40.18 6.08
N ARG A 359 11.00 -40.60 7.35
CA ARG A 359 11.32 -41.98 7.74
C ARG A 359 10.28 -42.99 7.25
N CYS A 360 9.00 -42.62 7.33
CA CYS A 360 7.92 -43.46 6.82
C CYS A 360 8.06 -43.67 5.29
N GLN A 361 8.51 -42.65 4.55
CA GLN A 361 8.81 -42.75 3.11
C GLN A 361 10.00 -43.67 2.82
N GLN A 362 11.07 -43.58 3.61
CA GLN A 362 12.25 -44.43 3.45
C GLN A 362 11.99 -45.90 3.78
N ALA A 363 11.00 -46.19 4.62
CA ALA A 363 10.65 -47.54 5.05
C ALA A 363 9.59 -48.21 4.16
N LEU A 364 9.16 -47.57 3.06
CA LEU A 364 8.20 -48.17 2.13
C LEU A 364 8.85 -49.34 1.35
N PRO A 365 8.09 -50.42 1.05
CA PRO A 365 6.68 -50.64 1.39
C PRO A 365 6.47 -51.10 2.85
N LEU A 366 5.48 -50.51 3.53
CA LEU A 366 5.16 -50.83 4.92
C LEU A 366 3.95 -51.77 4.97
N PRO A 367 4.11 -53.04 5.38
CA PRO A 367 3.00 -53.99 5.40
C PRO A 367 1.99 -53.71 6.52
N ASP A 368 2.41 -53.12 7.65
CA ASP A 368 1.54 -52.74 8.76
C ASP A 368 2.11 -51.50 9.47
N LEU A 369 1.42 -50.36 9.32
CA LEU A 369 1.84 -49.07 9.90
C LEU A 369 1.92 -49.09 11.44
N MET A 370 0.98 -49.73 12.12
CA MET A 370 0.95 -49.77 13.58
C MET A 370 2.07 -50.66 14.14
N ALA A 371 2.36 -51.79 13.47
CA ALA A 371 3.50 -52.63 13.83
C ALA A 371 4.82 -51.87 13.65
N TRP A 372 4.98 -51.15 12.54
CA TRP A 372 6.16 -50.33 12.30
C TRP A 372 6.33 -49.20 13.34
N LEU A 373 5.25 -48.53 13.73
CA LEU A 373 5.31 -47.49 14.77
C LEU A 373 5.76 -48.04 16.13
N LEU A 374 5.34 -49.26 16.48
CA LEU A 374 5.78 -49.94 17.70
C LEU A 374 7.26 -50.33 17.67
N GLU A 375 7.79 -50.69 16.50
CA GLU A 375 9.21 -51.00 16.31
C GLU A 375 10.09 -49.74 16.35
N GLN A 376 9.61 -48.63 15.80
CA GLN A 376 10.37 -47.37 15.73
C GLN A 376 10.35 -46.55 17.02
N GLU A 377 9.31 -46.72 17.83
CA GLU A 377 9.09 -46.00 19.09
C GLU A 377 8.66 -46.98 20.21
N PRO A 378 9.56 -47.86 20.68
CA PRO A 378 9.23 -48.86 21.70
C PRO A 378 8.91 -48.23 23.07
N GLU A 379 9.40 -47.01 23.32
CA GLU A 379 9.16 -46.28 24.58
C GLU A 379 8.01 -45.26 24.49
N GLY A 380 7.39 -45.10 23.31
CA GLY A 380 6.34 -44.10 23.09
C GLY A 380 5.07 -44.38 23.90
N ALA A 381 4.47 -43.31 24.42
CA ALA A 381 3.17 -43.39 25.08
C ALA A 381 2.07 -43.78 24.07
N THR A 382 1.01 -44.44 24.54
CA THR A 382 -0.07 -44.97 23.68
C THR A 382 -0.73 -43.86 22.86
N ASP A 383 -0.92 -42.69 23.43
CA ASP A 383 -1.53 -41.52 22.80
C ASP A 383 -0.65 -40.90 21.71
N GLU A 384 0.67 -40.84 21.92
CA GLU A 384 1.64 -40.39 20.92
C GLU A 384 1.69 -41.34 19.71
N LEU A 385 1.67 -42.65 19.95
CA LEU A 385 1.63 -43.66 18.87
C LEU A 385 0.34 -43.55 18.05
N LEU A 386 -0.81 -43.35 18.70
CA LEU A 386 -2.09 -43.15 18.03
C LEU A 386 -2.15 -41.83 17.26
N TYR A 387 -1.52 -40.78 17.79
CA TYR A 387 -1.35 -39.52 17.10
C TYR A 387 -0.58 -39.70 15.78
N TRP A 388 0.58 -40.36 15.82
CA TRP A 388 1.39 -40.63 14.62
C TRP A 388 0.67 -41.55 13.64
N PHE A 389 0.01 -42.60 14.13
CA PHE A 389 -0.82 -43.47 13.31
C PHE A 389 -1.92 -42.68 12.57
N SER A 390 -2.61 -41.78 13.26
CA SER A 390 -3.65 -40.94 12.65
C SER A 390 -3.09 -39.94 11.62
N ARG A 391 -1.87 -39.45 11.83
CA ARG A 391 -1.25 -38.43 10.99
C ARG A 391 -0.65 -39.04 9.73
N LEU A 392 0.08 -40.15 9.84
CA LEU A 392 0.70 -40.85 8.72
C LEU A 392 -0.35 -41.53 7.82
N SER A 393 -1.42 -42.08 8.39
CA SER A 393 -2.52 -42.67 7.62
C SER A 393 -3.35 -41.67 6.81
N ARG A 394 -3.22 -40.36 7.09
CA ARG A 394 -3.94 -39.27 6.41
C ARG A 394 -3.05 -38.46 5.45
N ASP A 395 -1.76 -38.76 5.38
CA ASP A 395 -0.84 -38.04 4.50
C ASP A 395 -1.09 -38.46 3.03
N ALA A 396 -1.21 -37.47 2.14
CA ALA A 396 -1.52 -37.68 0.73
C ALA A 396 -0.40 -38.39 -0.04
N ARG A 397 0.82 -38.43 0.53
CA ARG A 397 2.00 -39.05 -0.08
C ARG A 397 1.98 -40.59 -0.05
N PHE A 398 1.08 -41.20 0.70
CA PHE A 398 1.00 -42.66 0.83
C PHE A 398 -0.33 -43.19 0.27
N GLN A 399 -0.26 -44.27 -0.51
CA GLN A 399 -1.43 -45.07 -0.82
C GLN A 399 -1.66 -46.04 0.33
N ARG A 400 -2.90 -46.15 0.80
CA ARG A 400 -3.27 -46.93 1.99
C ARG A 400 -4.25 -48.05 1.65
N ASP A 401 -3.90 -49.27 2.06
CA ASP A 401 -4.80 -50.42 2.03
C ASP A 401 -5.16 -50.82 3.46
N ARG A 402 -6.46 -50.87 3.75
CA ARG A 402 -6.96 -51.15 5.10
C ARG A 402 -6.84 -52.64 5.40
N LEU A 403 -6.19 -52.96 6.51
CA LEU A 403 -6.02 -54.33 7.00
C LEU A 403 -7.17 -54.76 7.91
N GLU A 404 -7.26 -56.07 8.14
CA GLU A 404 -8.17 -56.64 9.13
C GLU A 404 -7.85 -56.14 10.55
N ARG A 405 -8.86 -56.17 11.41
CA ARG A 405 -8.72 -55.70 12.80
C ARG A 405 -7.80 -56.64 13.57
N ARG A 406 -6.72 -56.10 14.13
CA ARG A 406 -5.74 -56.82 14.94
C ARG A 406 -5.55 -56.13 16.28
N GLU A 407 -4.99 -56.89 17.22
CA GLU A 407 -4.67 -56.38 18.55
C GLU A 407 -3.18 -56.08 18.65
N TYR A 408 -2.86 -54.87 19.09
CA TYR A 408 -1.53 -54.34 19.25
C TYR A 408 -1.28 -54.03 20.72
N LEU A 409 -0.11 -54.42 21.22
CA LEU A 409 0.29 -54.21 22.61
C LEU A 409 1.24 -53.02 22.67
N THR A 410 0.75 -51.90 23.20
CA THR A 410 1.60 -50.76 23.57
C THR A 410 2.07 -50.93 25.01
N ARG A 411 3.02 -50.09 25.44
CA ARG A 411 3.55 -50.12 26.81
C ARG A 411 2.48 -49.99 27.90
N GLU A 412 1.44 -49.21 27.64
CA GLU A 412 0.40 -48.90 28.64
C GLU A 412 -0.94 -49.60 28.35
N HIS A 413 -1.24 -49.91 27.08
CA HIS A 413 -2.57 -50.37 26.67
C HIS A 413 -2.52 -51.46 25.59
N ARG A 414 -3.54 -52.34 25.60
CA ARG A 414 -3.86 -53.24 24.48
C ARG A 414 -4.89 -52.55 23.57
N ILE A 415 -4.49 -52.25 22.34
CA ILE A 415 -5.33 -51.54 21.37
C ILE A 415 -5.83 -52.52 20.31
N SER A 416 -7.13 -52.52 20.02
CA SER A 416 -7.71 -53.28 18.91
C SER A 416 -8.15 -52.34 17.79
N LEU A 417 -7.40 -52.29 16.67
CA LEU A 417 -7.67 -51.41 15.53
C LEU A 417 -7.36 -52.07 14.18
N SER A 418 -7.91 -51.51 13.09
CA SER A 418 -7.53 -51.86 11.72
C SER A 418 -6.36 -50.97 11.29
N SER A 419 -5.18 -51.55 11.13
CA SER A 419 -4.01 -50.84 10.62
C SER A 419 -4.06 -50.67 9.09
N PHE A 420 -3.06 -50.00 8.51
CA PHE A 420 -2.94 -49.78 7.07
C PHE A 420 -1.61 -50.32 6.57
N ALA A 421 -1.65 -50.99 5.41
CA ALA A 421 -0.46 -51.18 4.59
C ALA A 421 -0.24 -49.89 3.78
N LEU A 422 0.99 -49.35 3.80
CA LEU A 422 1.34 -48.14 3.07
C LEU A 422 2.29 -48.46 1.91
N MET A 423 1.94 -47.91 0.75
CA MET A 423 2.73 -47.93 -0.48
C MET A 423 3.04 -46.51 -0.93
N ALA A 424 4.08 -46.34 -1.75
CA ALA A 424 4.37 -45.05 -2.36
C ALA A 424 3.23 -44.65 -3.31
N ASN A 425 2.67 -43.45 -3.14
CA ASN A 425 1.66 -42.95 -4.04
C ASN A 425 2.34 -42.41 -5.31
N ALA A 426 2.12 -43.05 -6.46
CA ALA A 426 2.76 -42.67 -7.73
C ALA A 426 2.26 -41.32 -8.31
N ASN A 427 1.22 -40.73 -7.71
CA ASN A 427 0.58 -39.48 -8.14
C ASN A 427 0.76 -38.32 -7.13
N ALA A 428 1.73 -38.40 -6.19
CA ALA A 428 1.95 -37.41 -5.14
C ALA A 428 3.20 -36.55 -5.33
#